data_AF-A0A498CNI1-F1
#
_entry.id   AF-A0A498CNI1-F1
#
_cell.length_a   1.000
_cell.length_b   1.000
_cell.length_c   1.000
_cell.angle_alpha   90.00
_cell.angle_beta   90.00
_cell.angle_gamma   90.00
#
_symmetry.space_group_name_H-M   'P 1'
#
loop_
_entity.id
_entity.type
_entity.pdbx_description
1 polymer ?
#
loop_
_entity_poly.entity_id
_entity_poly.type
_entity_poly.pdbx_seq_one_letter_code
_entity_poly.pdbx_strand_id
1 'polypeptide(L)' 'MKLNMDCVRDVLLFLESESYFVVNDLGDVEAIGSWFRSICKSLAEYPPDVIYYTLSKLEEGGYIDMSTQ' A
#
# COMPACT_ATOMS: atom_id res chain seq x y z
N MET A 1 -14.19 11.99 -3.78
CA MET A 1 -14.43 11.69 -2.34
C MET A 1 -13.60 12.64 -1.50
N LYS A 2 -13.93 12.90 -0.23
CA LYS A 2 -13.05 13.64 0.68
C LYS A 2 -11.99 12.67 1.20
N LEU A 3 -10.73 13.09 1.25
CA LEU A 3 -9.64 12.26 1.79
C LEU A 3 -9.85 12.01 3.29
N ASN A 4 -9.78 10.75 3.71
CA ASN A 4 -9.89 10.35 5.11
C ASN A 4 -8.48 10.27 5.73
N MET A 5 -8.17 11.17 6.66
CA MET A 5 -6.84 11.26 7.25
C MET A 5 -6.47 10.08 8.15
N ASP A 6 -7.46 9.40 8.76
CA ASP A 6 -7.19 8.16 9.51
C ASP A 6 -6.77 7.04 8.55
N CYS A 7 -7.47 6.90 7.41
CA CYS A 7 -7.10 5.94 6.37
C CYS A 7 -5.72 6.24 5.78
N VAL A 8 -5.38 7.52 5.56
CA VAL A 8 -4.03 7.93 5.10
C VAL A 8 -2.96 7.46 6.09
N ARG A 9 -3.12 7.75 7.39
CA ARG A 9 -2.17 7.34 8.43
C ARG A 9 -2.01 5.81 8.42
N ASP A 10 -3.12 5.09 8.45
CA ASP A 10 -3.10 3.64 8.64
C ASP A 10 -2.55 2.91 7.40
N VAL A 11 -2.81 3.42 6.19
CA VAL A 11 -2.17 2.96 4.95
C VAL A 11 -0.66 3.16 5.01
N LEU A 12 -0.17 4.33 5.41
CA LEU A 12 1.27 4.60 5.48
C LEU A 12 1.94 3.72 6.55
N LEU A 13 1.33 3.56 7.72
CA LEU A 13 1.84 2.66 8.76
C LEU A 13 1.86 1.20 8.30
N PHE A 14 0.82 0.75 7.60
CA PHE A 14 0.79 -0.59 7.00
C PHE A 14 1.96 -0.77 6.03
N LEU A 15 2.12 0.17 5.10
CA LEU A 15 3.20 0.15 4.13
C LEU A 15 4.57 0.13 4.83
N GLU A 16 4.84 0.99 5.81
CA GLU A 16 6.13 1.00 6.52
C GLU A 16 6.42 -0.31 7.28
N SER A 17 5.39 -1.06 7.67
CA SER A 17 5.55 -2.33 8.38
C SER A 17 5.91 -3.51 7.47
N GLU A 18 5.71 -3.38 6.15
CA GLU A 18 5.97 -4.46 5.20
C GLU A 18 7.46 -4.60 4.88
N SER A 19 7.91 -5.84 4.67
CA SER A 19 9.28 -6.12 4.23
C SER A 19 9.38 -5.97 2.71
N TYR A 20 9.86 -4.81 2.26
CA TYR A 20 9.99 -4.50 0.83
C TYR A 20 11.10 -5.27 0.12
N PHE A 21 12.08 -5.78 0.85
CA PHE A 21 13.20 -6.51 0.26
C PHE A 21 13.14 -7.96 0.69
N VAL A 22 13.01 -8.87 -0.26
CA VAL A 22 13.09 -10.31 -0.02
C VAL A 22 14.27 -10.90 -0.77
N VAL A 23 14.78 -12.02 -0.27
CA VAL A 23 15.76 -12.83 -0.99
C VAL A 23 15.00 -13.91 -1.73
N ASN A 24 15.13 -13.95 -3.07
CA ASN A 24 14.49 -14.98 -3.89
C ASN A 24 15.25 -16.32 -3.79
N ASP A 25 14.73 -17.37 -4.43
CA ASP A 25 15.33 -18.71 -4.40
C ASP A 25 16.73 -18.80 -5.05
N LEU A 26 17.12 -17.78 -5.82
CA LEU A 26 18.43 -17.65 -6.45
C LEU A 26 19.45 -16.93 -5.56
N GLY A 27 19.00 -16.38 -4.42
CA GLY A 27 19.83 -15.59 -3.50
C GLY A 27 19.90 -14.10 -3.85
N ASP A 28 19.12 -13.63 -4.84
CA ASP A 28 19.07 -12.23 -5.22
C ASP A 28 18.10 -11.44 -4.33
N VAL A 29 18.42 -10.17 -4.07
CA VAL A 29 17.54 -9.26 -3.33
C VAL A 29 16.57 -8.60 -4.32
N GLU A 30 15.28 -8.82 -4.11
CA GLU A 30 14.20 -8.24 -4.92
C GLU A 30 13.34 -7.28 -4.09
N ALA A 31 12.93 -6.18 -4.72
CA ALA A 31 11.94 -5.28 -4.15
C ALA A 31 10.53 -5.80 -4.46
N ILE A 32 9.74 -6.10 -3.44
CA ILE A 32 8.34 -6.53 -3.56
C ILE A 32 7.43 -5.43 -3.00
N GLY A 33 6.44 -5.02 -3.80
CA GLY A 33 5.40 -4.09 -3.37
C GLY A 33 4.26 -4.78 -2.61
N SER A 34 3.41 -3.98 -1.97
CA SER A 34 2.22 -4.49 -1.28
C SER A 34 1.04 -4.65 -2.23
N TRP A 35 0.43 -5.84 -2.24
CA TRP A 35 -0.76 -6.10 -3.03
C TRP A 35 -2.00 -5.38 -2.46
N PHE A 36 -2.81 -4.76 -3.32
CA PHE A 36 -4.05 -4.08 -2.91
C PHE A 36 -4.98 -4.97 -2.08
N ARG A 37 -5.13 -6.25 -2.46
CA ARG A 37 -5.93 -7.21 -1.70
C ARG A 37 -5.40 -7.42 -0.28
N SER A 38 -4.08 -7.41 -0.08
CA SER A 38 -3.47 -7.54 1.24
C SER A 38 -3.73 -6.31 2.09
N ILE A 39 -3.58 -5.11 1.51
CA ILE A 39 -3.90 -3.84 2.18
C ILE A 39 -5.36 -3.83 2.66
N CYS A 40 -6.30 -4.16 1.78
CA CYS A 40 -7.74 -4.23 2.11
C CYS A 40 -8.06 -5.27 3.19
N LYS A 41 -7.29 -6.36 3.28
CA LYS A 41 -7.47 -7.37 4.32
C LYS A 41 -6.95 -6.88 5.68
N SER A 42 -5.82 -6.18 5.69
CA SER A 42 -5.20 -5.66 6.92
C SER A 42 -5.95 -4.44 7.48
N LEU A 43 -6.56 -3.64 6.60
CA LEU A 43 -7.28 -2.40 6.93
C LEU A 43 -8.79 -2.57 6.70
N ALA A 44 -9.37 -3.67 7.22
CA ALA A 44 -10.73 -4.11 6.91
C ALA A 44 -11.84 -3.19 7.44
N GLU A 45 -11.52 -2.27 8.34
CA GLU A 45 -12.41 -1.22 8.82
C GLU A 45 -12.71 -0.14 7.76
N TYR A 46 -11.89 -0.05 6.72
CA TYR A 46 -12.09 0.89 5.61
C TYR A 46 -12.71 0.20 4.39
N PRO A 47 -13.71 0.82 3.74
CA PRO A 47 -14.20 0.35 2.46
C PRO A 47 -13.08 0.30 1.38
N PRO A 48 -13.04 -0.71 0.49
CA PRO A 48 -11.99 -0.84 -0.52
C PRO A 48 -11.83 0.38 -1.44
N ASP A 49 -12.93 1.05 -1.76
CA ASP A 49 -12.92 2.29 -2.56
C ASP A 49 -12.26 3.46 -1.82
N VAL A 50 -12.41 3.52 -0.49
CA VAL A 50 -11.72 4.52 0.36
C VAL A 50 -10.22 4.24 0.41
N ILE A 51 -9.82 2.97 0.53
CA ILE A 51 -8.41 2.56 0.50
C ILE A 51 -7.79 2.88 -0.86
N TYR A 52 -8.45 2.51 -1.95
CA TYR A 52 -7.99 2.79 -3.31
C TYR A 52 -7.84 4.29 -3.55
N TYR A 53 -8.84 5.09 -3.17
CA TYR A 53 -8.79 6.54 -3.30
C TYR A 53 -7.64 7.16 -2.48
N THR A 54 -7.37 6.61 -1.31
CA THR A 54 -6.24 7.05 -0.46
C THR A 54 -4.91 6.76 -1.14
N LEU A 55 -4.71 5.52 -1.64
CA LEU A 55 -3.51 5.13 -2.38
C LEU A 55 -3.32 6.00 -3.63
N SER A 56 -4.38 6.25 -4.41
CA SER A 56 -4.29 7.09 -5.60
C SER A 56 -3.89 8.54 -5.28
N LYS A 57 -4.31 9.08 -4.12
CA LYS A 57 -3.88 10.42 -3.69
C LYS A 57 -2.44 10.45 -3.18
N LEU A 58 -1.95 9.37 -2.59
CA LEU A 58 -0.54 9.24 -2.22
C LEU A 58 0.35 9.13 -3.47
N GLU A 59 -0.09 8.40 -4.49
CA GLU A 59 0.59 8.33 -5.80
C GLU A 59 0.59 9.69 -6.51
N GLU A 60 -0.56 10.36 -6.62
CA GLU A 60 -0.64 11.72 -7.19
C GLU A 60 0.27 12.72 -6.46
N GLY A 61 0.49 12.51 -5.15
CA GLY A 61 1.38 13.31 -4.32
C GLY A 61 2.86 12.92 -4.40
N GLY A 62 3.20 11.85 -5.11
CA GLY A 62 4.57 11.33 -5.25
C GLY A 62 5.12 10.64 -4.00
N TYR A 63 4.26 10.15 -3.11
CA TYR A 63 4.69 9.45 -1.88
C TYR A 63 4.89 7.95 -2.08
N ILE A 64 4.18 7.35 -3.02
CA ILE A 64 4.26 5.93 -3.38
C ILE A 64 4.13 5.77 -4.90
N ASP A 65 4.57 4.62 -5.40
CA ASP A 65 4.32 4.19 -6.77
C ASP A 65 3.28 3.06 -6.78
N MET A 66 2.26 3.16 -7.65
CA MET A 66 1.32 2.07 -7.87
C MET A 66 1.55 1.42 -9.23
N SER A 67 1.26 0.12 -9.31
CA SER A 67 1.31 -0.61 -10.57
C SER A 67 0.17 -1.62 -10.66
N THR A 68 -0.15 -2.05 -11.88
CA THR A 68 -1.13 -3.11 -12.15
C THR A 68 -0.48 -4.43 -12.55
N GLN A 69 0.83 -4.57 -12.34
CA GLN A 69 1.58 -5.78 -12.71
C GLN A 69 1.17 -6.98 -11.85
#